data_AF-A0A9P4NLP7-F1
#
_entry.id   AF-A0A9P4NLP7-F1
#
_cell.length_a   1.000
_cell.length_b   1.000
_cell.length_c   1.000
_cell.angle_alpha   90.00
_cell.angle_beta   90.00
_cell.angle_gamma   90.00
#
_symmetry.space_group_name_H-M   'P 1'
#
loop_
_entity.id
_entity.type
_entity.pdbx_description
1 polymer ?
#
loop_
_entity_poly.entity_id
_entity_poly.type
_entity_poly.pdbx_seq_one_letter_code
_entity_poly.pdbx_strand_id
1 'polypeptide(L)'
;MAQVARPLGICSRCLNHRSVSIVSSIRQFSAHDSHRDELTTESPPSSSNPPPPAREILDPKTVSTVSQEARLLKHQKLVPIGSRRRRAALVSASNIPFEQLPYQCFQEARKVLAANREEVIKKIEIQRARLERLKAQDMAVSGGERQKQTRVQSMEGELKRLKVLADINDPLVKKRFEDGLGDMNKPIYRHLADKKWRSYKRLITIQRVTTMSVIPDVLPSIDPTVEVNISFASHIIPPGDFVYSRRSEYAPTVRIQSFDKGEKLVTIVAIDSDVPDLEKNSFGYRCHGLWRDVVISPTKGVYSVRELPKENVVLPWLPPWANKGSPYHRISLFVLEQREGSETFKMLQAGKVSDRSAKGEGEAIASGESPTEIIEAATSVNDTVIPTESTVSETKTSEAAKTPEAAASERSEERSAILATIPKVERENFILRSYVTKNKLTPIGVTMFRSEWDEGTAGVMKRAGIEGAGLVFKREKALKLPEKYRRKDGARYRGFK
;
A
#
# COMPACT_ATOMS: atom_id res chain seq x y z
N MET A 1 31.94 3.19 -52.33
CA MET A 1 31.35 2.58 -51.12
C MET A 1 32.38 1.64 -50.52
N ALA A 2 32.91 1.97 -49.34
CA ALA A 2 33.75 1.05 -48.56
C ALA A 2 33.45 1.29 -47.07
N GLN A 3 32.81 0.30 -46.44
CA GLN A 3 32.40 0.33 -45.03
C GLN A 3 33.57 -0.11 -44.15
N VAL A 4 33.93 0.75 -43.19
CA VAL A 4 34.92 0.46 -42.14
C VAL A 4 34.20 -0.23 -40.98
N ALA A 5 34.56 -1.49 -40.72
CA ALA A 5 34.06 -2.28 -39.59
C ALA A 5 34.72 -1.83 -38.28
N ARG A 6 33.91 -1.58 -37.23
CA ARG A 6 34.37 -1.31 -35.86
C ARG A 6 34.36 -2.62 -35.04
N PRO A 7 35.37 -2.90 -34.21
CA PRO A 7 35.38 -4.09 -33.36
C PRO A 7 34.43 -3.95 -32.16
N LEU A 8 33.72 -5.05 -31.87
CA LEU A 8 32.75 -5.19 -30.78
C LEU A 8 33.46 -5.19 -29.41
N GLY A 9 33.09 -4.25 -28.54
CA GLY A 9 33.54 -4.21 -27.14
C GLY A 9 32.88 -5.30 -26.31
N ILE A 10 33.70 -6.18 -25.74
CA ILE A 10 33.29 -7.28 -24.86
C ILE A 10 32.96 -6.73 -23.47
N CYS A 11 31.78 -7.10 -22.97
CA CYS A 11 31.23 -6.69 -21.67
C CYS A 11 31.92 -7.44 -20.52
N SER A 12 32.52 -6.69 -19.58
CA SER A 12 33.24 -7.18 -18.39
C SER A 12 32.32 -7.72 -17.26
N ARG A 13 31.03 -7.98 -17.53
CA ARG A 13 30.08 -8.53 -16.55
C ARG A 13 29.81 -10.03 -16.67
N CYS A 14 30.42 -10.72 -17.62
CA CYS A 14 30.19 -12.16 -17.84
C CYS A 14 31.26 -13.08 -17.21
N LEU A 15 32.25 -12.53 -16.51
CA LEU A 15 33.27 -13.31 -15.77
C LEU A 15 33.00 -13.23 -14.27
N ASN A 16 31.96 -13.93 -13.80
CA ASN A 16 31.88 -14.37 -12.40
C ASN A 16 30.72 -15.34 -12.20
N HIS A 17 30.88 -16.56 -12.70
CA HIS A 17 30.24 -17.76 -12.13
C HIS A 17 31.07 -18.97 -12.55
N ARG A 18 32.03 -19.37 -11.71
CA ARG A 18 32.49 -20.75 -11.62
C ARG A 18 33.04 -21.02 -10.22
N SER A 19 32.25 -21.80 -9.49
CA SER A 19 32.60 -22.49 -8.24
C SER A 19 33.67 -23.55 -8.50
N VAL A 20 34.78 -23.50 -7.75
CA VAL A 20 35.65 -24.67 -7.52
C VAL A 20 36.17 -24.63 -6.08
N SER A 21 35.91 -25.70 -5.35
CA SER A 21 36.45 -26.02 -4.04
C SER A 21 37.84 -26.65 -4.20
N ILE A 22 38.90 -26.13 -3.57
CA ILE A 22 40.14 -26.88 -3.27
C ILE A 22 40.70 -26.44 -1.91
N VAL A 23 41.20 -27.47 -1.23
CA VAL A 23 41.71 -27.61 0.15
C VAL A 23 43.18 -27.14 0.28
N SER A 24 43.51 -26.62 1.47
CA SER A 24 44.83 -26.55 2.15
C SER A 24 46.07 -25.94 1.46
N SER A 25 46.66 -24.91 2.08
CA SER A 25 47.94 -25.06 2.83
C SER A 25 48.44 -23.73 3.38
N ILE A 26 48.82 -23.77 4.66
CA ILE A 26 49.49 -22.72 5.42
C ILE A 26 50.91 -22.52 4.86
N ARG A 27 51.29 -21.28 4.54
CA ARG A 27 52.70 -20.85 4.54
C ARG A 27 52.81 -19.48 5.21
N GLN A 28 53.51 -19.49 6.33
CA GLN A 28 54.06 -18.31 7.00
C GLN A 28 55.22 -17.78 6.15
N PHE A 29 55.23 -16.48 5.88
CA PHE A 29 56.43 -15.80 5.42
C PHE A 29 56.79 -14.70 6.42
N SER A 30 57.95 -14.91 7.03
CA SER A 30 58.67 -14.01 7.92
C SER A 30 59.14 -12.79 7.13
N ALA A 31 58.84 -11.59 7.63
CA ALA A 31 59.43 -10.35 7.15
C ALA A 31 60.76 -10.11 7.87
N HIS A 32 61.84 -9.88 7.11
CA HIS A 32 63.08 -9.33 7.64
C HIS A 32 63.13 -7.83 7.36
N ASP A 33 63.46 -7.06 8.40
CA ASP A 33 63.73 -5.63 8.38
C ASP A 33 65.04 -5.34 7.65
N SER A 34 65.03 -4.33 6.78
CA SER A 34 66.24 -3.68 6.29
C SER A 34 66.35 -2.29 6.92
N HIS A 35 67.27 -2.20 7.88
CA HIS A 35 67.81 -0.97 8.48
C HIS A 35 68.34 -0.05 7.37
N ARG A 36 67.96 1.23 7.41
CA ARG A 36 68.64 2.32 6.71
C ARG A 36 68.89 3.42 7.74
N ASP A 37 70.14 3.52 8.16
CA ASP A 37 70.68 4.74 8.78
C ASP A 37 70.88 5.79 7.69
N GLU A 38 70.45 7.02 7.93
CA GLU A 38 71.34 8.19 7.83
C GLU A 38 70.67 9.51 8.27
N LEU A 39 71.45 10.22 9.09
CA LEU A 39 71.55 11.64 9.39
C LEU A 39 70.33 12.43 9.90
N THR A 40 70.36 12.61 11.21
CA THR A 40 69.71 13.67 11.99
C THR A 40 70.33 15.03 11.68
N THR A 41 69.55 15.96 11.12
CA THR A 41 69.81 17.40 11.22
C THR A 41 68.77 17.99 12.15
N GLU A 42 69.20 18.44 13.32
CA GLU A 42 68.35 19.04 14.35
C GLU A 42 67.83 20.41 13.88
N SER A 43 66.51 20.59 13.92
CA SER A 43 65.84 21.89 13.83
C SER A 43 64.94 22.05 15.07
N PRO A 44 64.76 23.28 15.59
CA PRO A 44 64.29 23.53 16.95
C PRO A 44 62.82 23.11 17.17
N PRO A 45 62.42 22.84 18.43
CA PRO A 45 61.11 22.28 18.74
C PRO A 45 60.01 23.32 18.51
N SER A 46 59.33 23.23 17.38
CA SER A 46 58.01 23.85 17.21
C SER A 46 56.95 22.89 17.76
N SER A 47 56.51 23.20 18.97
CA SER A 47 55.37 22.58 19.61
C SER A 47 54.09 22.91 18.86
N SER A 48 53.70 22.06 17.91
CA SER A 48 52.29 21.85 17.59
C SER A 48 52.15 20.53 16.83
N ASN A 49 51.85 19.45 17.55
CA ASN A 49 51.15 18.34 16.93
C ASN A 49 49.87 18.94 16.32
N PRO A 50 49.65 18.89 15.00
CA PRO A 50 48.34 19.23 14.47
C PRO A 50 47.33 18.28 15.14
N PRO A 51 46.18 18.78 15.61
CA PRO A 51 45.15 17.92 16.16
C PRO A 51 44.83 16.82 15.13
N PRO A 52 44.50 15.58 15.57
CA PRO A 52 44.06 14.53 14.64
C PRO A 52 42.98 15.13 13.73
N PRO A 53 43.05 14.95 12.40
CA PRO A 53 42.16 15.64 11.48
C PRO A 53 40.74 15.40 11.95
N ALA A 54 40.04 16.49 12.28
CA ALA A 54 38.65 16.44 12.70
C ALA A 54 37.93 15.55 11.68
N ARG A 55 37.32 14.46 12.16
CA ARG A 55 36.66 13.47 11.28
C ARG A 55 35.69 14.24 10.40
N GLU A 56 35.99 14.33 9.10
CA GLU A 56 35.17 15.08 8.16
C GLU A 56 33.72 14.57 8.25
N ILE A 57 32.83 15.46 8.71
CA ILE A 57 31.41 15.16 8.75
C ILE A 57 30.92 15.23 7.30
N LEU A 58 30.86 14.06 6.67
CA LEU A 58 30.35 13.89 5.32
C LEU A 58 28.83 14.13 5.26
N ASP A 59 28.39 14.96 4.33
CA ASP A 59 26.97 15.22 4.13
C ASP A 59 26.30 14.12 3.29
N PRO A 60 25.17 13.53 3.74
CA PRO A 60 24.50 12.43 3.03
C PRO A 60 23.92 12.85 1.66
N LYS A 61 23.78 14.16 1.42
CA LYS A 61 23.22 14.74 0.18
C LYS A 61 24.27 15.03 -0.90
N THR A 62 25.56 15.07 -0.56
CA THR A 62 26.64 15.54 -1.47
C THR A 62 27.70 14.48 -1.72
N VAL A 63 27.89 13.54 -0.78
CA VAL A 63 28.75 12.36 -0.96
C VAL A 63 28.41 11.68 -2.28
N SER A 64 29.37 11.43 -3.16
CA SER A 64 29.10 10.83 -4.48
C SER A 64 29.97 9.60 -4.79
N THR A 65 31.15 9.50 -4.14
CA THR A 65 32.09 8.40 -4.35
C THR A 65 31.79 7.20 -3.46
N VAL A 66 32.15 6.00 -3.92
CA VAL A 66 31.93 4.74 -3.18
C VAL A 66 32.66 4.75 -1.83
N SER A 67 33.89 5.28 -1.80
CA SER A 67 34.70 5.38 -0.58
C SER A 67 34.05 6.29 0.46
N GLN A 68 33.55 7.45 0.04
CA GLN A 68 32.84 8.37 0.94
C GLN A 68 31.50 7.78 1.42
N GLU A 69 30.76 7.04 0.58
CA GLU A 69 29.54 6.33 1.02
C GLU A 69 29.84 5.30 2.11
N ALA A 70 30.90 4.49 1.91
CA ALA A 70 31.33 3.50 2.89
C ALA A 70 31.76 4.17 4.20
N ARG A 71 32.45 5.32 4.13
CA ARG A 71 32.82 6.11 5.30
C ARG A 71 31.60 6.70 6.02
N LEU A 72 30.64 7.26 5.28
CA LEU A 72 29.39 7.80 5.82
C LEU A 72 28.59 6.72 6.55
N LEU A 73 28.47 5.53 5.95
CA LEU A 73 27.77 4.40 6.55
C LEU A 73 28.52 3.86 7.79
N LYS A 74 29.85 3.76 7.74
CA LYS A 74 30.68 3.23 8.83
C LYS A 74 30.78 4.16 10.03
N HIS A 75 30.99 5.46 9.79
CA HIS A 75 31.26 6.43 10.86
C HIS A 75 30.00 7.12 11.38
N GLN A 76 29.04 7.43 10.50
CA GLN A 76 27.84 8.19 10.87
C GLN A 76 26.57 7.35 10.88
N LYS A 77 26.62 6.10 10.39
CA LYS A 77 25.44 5.20 10.25
C LYS A 77 24.29 5.80 9.45
N LEU A 78 24.57 6.82 8.63
CA LEU A 78 23.61 7.42 7.72
C LEU A 78 23.67 6.72 6.35
N VAL A 79 22.56 6.76 5.61
CA VAL A 79 22.49 6.23 4.23
C VAL A 79 22.48 7.44 3.28
N PRO A 80 23.24 7.40 2.17
CA PRO A 80 23.23 8.49 1.20
C PRO A 80 21.84 8.69 0.57
N ILE A 81 21.46 9.95 0.34
CA ILE A 81 20.12 10.30 -0.15
C ILE A 81 20.11 10.43 -1.68
N GLY A 82 19.39 9.53 -2.34
CA GLY A 82 19.21 9.53 -3.80
C GLY A 82 20.40 8.95 -4.57
N SER A 83 20.32 9.03 -5.90
CA SER A 83 21.33 8.44 -6.79
C SER A 83 22.69 9.16 -6.71
N ARG A 84 23.78 8.45 -6.98
CA ARG A 84 25.14 9.03 -7.06
C ARG A 84 25.20 10.19 -8.06
N ARG A 85 24.54 10.04 -9.22
CA ARG A 85 24.44 11.09 -10.24
C ARG A 85 23.80 12.37 -9.70
N ARG A 86 22.71 12.26 -8.93
CA ARG A 86 22.07 13.41 -8.29
C ARG A 86 23.03 14.11 -7.33
N ARG A 87 23.74 13.36 -6.50
CA ARG A 87 24.67 13.90 -5.49
C ARG A 87 25.86 14.59 -6.14
N ALA A 88 26.46 13.99 -7.17
CA ALA A 88 27.50 14.63 -7.98
C ALA A 88 27.01 15.92 -8.64
N ALA A 89 25.82 15.90 -9.24
CA ALA A 89 25.23 17.08 -9.87
C ALA A 89 24.93 18.20 -8.86
N LEU A 90 24.53 17.88 -7.62
CA LEU A 90 24.31 18.88 -6.56
C LEU A 90 25.60 19.58 -6.12
N VAL A 91 26.75 18.91 -6.24
CA VAL A 91 28.06 19.50 -5.93
C VAL A 91 28.57 20.34 -7.10
N SER A 92 28.39 19.85 -8.33
CA SER A 92 28.95 20.51 -9.53
C SER A 92 28.07 21.60 -10.12
N ALA A 93 26.74 21.50 -9.99
CA ALA A 93 25.79 22.41 -10.61
C ALA A 93 25.36 23.52 -9.65
N SER A 94 24.92 24.65 -10.23
CA SER A 94 24.32 25.75 -9.46
C SER A 94 22.98 25.34 -8.86
N ASN A 95 22.68 25.85 -7.66
CA ASN A 95 21.46 25.55 -6.91
C ASN A 95 20.24 26.35 -7.44
N ILE A 96 19.96 26.22 -8.73
CA ILE A 96 18.81 26.86 -9.39
C ILE A 96 17.61 25.90 -9.35
N PRO A 97 16.41 26.35 -8.93
CA PRO A 97 15.19 25.55 -9.03
C PRO A 97 14.94 25.07 -10.46
N PHE A 98 14.44 23.83 -10.60
CA PHE A 98 14.17 23.22 -11.92
C PHE A 98 13.31 24.10 -12.84
N GLU A 99 12.36 24.83 -12.24
CA GLU A 99 11.49 25.76 -12.92
C GLU A 99 12.21 26.98 -13.52
N GLN A 100 13.27 27.46 -12.86
CA GLN A 100 13.96 28.69 -13.20
C GLN A 100 15.17 28.46 -14.11
N LEU A 101 15.29 27.27 -14.70
CA LEU A 101 16.38 26.96 -15.62
C LEU A 101 16.30 27.86 -16.87
N PRO A 102 17.39 28.53 -17.27
CA PRO A 102 17.37 29.58 -18.29
C PRO A 102 17.38 29.01 -19.72
N TYR A 103 16.44 28.10 -20.03
CA TYR A 103 16.22 27.57 -21.37
C TYR A 103 15.02 28.25 -22.01
N GLN A 104 15.21 28.92 -23.15
CA GLN A 104 14.16 29.73 -23.80
C GLN A 104 12.88 28.95 -24.07
N CYS A 105 12.98 27.85 -24.85
CA CYS A 105 11.83 27.01 -25.21
C CYS A 105 11.09 26.46 -23.99
N PHE A 106 11.84 26.09 -22.94
CA PHE A 106 11.24 25.64 -21.68
C PHE A 106 10.44 26.74 -20.99
N GLN A 107 10.99 27.96 -20.89
CA GLN A 107 10.29 29.08 -20.27
C GLN A 107 9.07 29.54 -21.07
N GLU A 108 9.17 29.59 -22.40
CA GLU A 108 8.03 29.89 -23.27
C GLU A 108 6.92 28.85 -23.14
N ALA A 109 7.26 27.55 -23.15
CA ALA A 109 6.29 26.49 -22.91
C ALA A 109 5.63 26.62 -21.52
N ARG A 110 6.38 26.98 -20.48
CA ARG A 110 5.81 27.22 -19.14
C ARG A 110 4.83 28.38 -19.13
N LYS A 111 5.09 29.47 -19.86
CA LYS A 111 4.13 30.59 -20.00
C LYS A 111 2.81 30.12 -20.62
N VAL A 112 2.87 29.30 -21.67
CA VAL A 112 1.68 28.71 -22.30
C VAL A 112 0.90 27.84 -21.32
N LEU A 113 1.59 27.00 -20.55
CA LEU A 113 0.97 26.14 -19.55
C LEU A 113 0.36 26.94 -18.39
N ALA A 114 1.00 28.02 -17.96
CA ALA A 114 0.49 28.91 -16.93
C ALA A 114 -0.82 29.59 -17.37
N ALA A 115 -0.85 30.14 -18.59
CA ALA A 115 -2.05 30.75 -19.15
C ALA A 115 -3.22 29.73 -19.25
N ASN A 116 -2.95 28.52 -19.76
CA ASN A 116 -3.96 27.46 -19.81
C ASN A 116 -4.48 27.10 -18.40
N ARG A 117 -3.58 26.99 -17.42
CA ARG A 117 -3.94 26.70 -16.03
C ARG A 117 -4.86 27.77 -15.44
N GLU A 118 -4.60 29.05 -15.69
CA GLU A 118 -5.46 30.15 -15.25
C GLU A 118 -6.88 30.04 -15.86
N GLU A 119 -7.00 29.71 -17.14
CA GLU A 119 -8.29 29.46 -17.78
C GLU A 119 -9.03 28.27 -17.14
N VAL A 120 -8.32 27.18 -16.83
CA VAL A 120 -8.92 26.02 -16.16
C VAL A 120 -9.35 26.37 -14.74
N ILE A 121 -8.60 27.20 -14.01
CA ILE A 121 -8.99 27.68 -12.67
C ILE A 121 -10.27 28.50 -12.73
N LYS A 122 -10.39 29.44 -13.68
CA LYS A 122 -11.64 30.19 -13.92
C LYS A 122 -12.81 29.24 -14.17
N LYS A 123 -12.62 28.18 -14.97
CA LYS A 123 -13.63 27.14 -15.20
C LYS A 123 -13.99 26.39 -13.90
N ILE A 124 -13.01 26.07 -13.04
CA ILE A 124 -13.24 25.43 -11.75
C ILE A 124 -14.10 26.32 -10.84
N GLU A 125 -13.82 27.62 -10.78
CA GLU A 125 -14.58 28.59 -9.97
C GLU A 125 -16.03 28.69 -10.46
N ILE A 126 -16.23 28.83 -11.77
CA ILE A 126 -17.56 28.84 -12.39
C ILE A 126 -18.32 27.55 -12.06
N GLN A 127 -17.67 26.38 -12.19
CA GLN A 127 -18.31 25.10 -11.90
C GLN A 127 -18.64 24.93 -10.41
N ARG A 128 -17.77 25.41 -9.50
CA ARG A 128 -18.06 25.42 -8.05
C ARG A 128 -19.27 26.27 -7.74
N ALA A 129 -19.32 27.50 -8.26
CA ALA A 129 -20.45 28.40 -8.06
C ALA A 129 -21.76 27.80 -8.60
N ARG A 130 -21.73 27.16 -9.78
CA ARG A 130 -22.90 26.45 -10.33
C ARG A 130 -23.34 25.28 -9.43
N LEU A 131 -22.38 24.55 -8.88
CA LEU A 131 -22.64 23.41 -8.02
C LEU A 131 -23.21 23.84 -6.66
N GLU A 132 -22.73 24.94 -6.09
CA GLU A 132 -23.27 25.56 -4.88
C GLU A 132 -24.72 26.03 -5.11
N ARG A 133 -24.98 26.73 -6.22
CA ARG A 133 -26.35 27.12 -6.61
C ARG A 133 -27.27 25.92 -6.76
N LEU A 134 -26.82 24.86 -7.43
CA LEU A 134 -27.60 23.63 -7.60
C LEU A 134 -27.85 22.91 -6.28
N LYS A 135 -26.89 22.91 -5.36
CA LYS A 135 -27.07 22.32 -4.02
C LYS A 135 -28.12 23.09 -3.21
N ALA A 136 -28.05 24.43 -3.24
CA ALA A 136 -28.99 25.32 -2.56
C ALA A 136 -30.40 25.31 -3.15
N GLN A 137 -30.55 25.04 -4.45
CA GLN A 137 -31.85 25.00 -5.12
C GLN A 137 -32.75 23.87 -4.60
N ASP A 138 -34.05 24.14 -4.48
CA ASP A 138 -35.02 23.15 -4.01
C ASP A 138 -35.18 21.94 -4.96
N MET A 139 -35.55 20.80 -4.38
CA MET A 139 -35.70 19.53 -5.10
C MET A 139 -36.86 19.56 -6.10
N ALA A 140 -37.93 20.30 -5.80
CA ALA A 140 -39.12 20.40 -6.66
C ALA A 140 -38.79 21.06 -8.00
N VAL A 141 -37.99 22.12 -8.00
CA VAL A 141 -37.58 22.85 -9.21
C VAL A 141 -36.60 22.03 -10.06
N SER A 142 -35.87 21.10 -9.45
CA SER A 142 -34.83 20.30 -10.11
C SER A 142 -35.33 19.00 -10.75
N GLY A 143 -36.65 18.82 -10.91
CA GLY A 143 -37.25 17.62 -11.49
C GLY A 143 -37.19 16.39 -10.57
N GLY A 144 -37.12 16.62 -9.25
CA GLY A 144 -37.08 15.60 -8.21
C GLY A 144 -35.69 15.26 -7.69
N GLU A 145 -35.63 14.45 -6.62
CA GLU A 145 -34.40 14.12 -5.91
C GLU A 145 -33.37 13.40 -6.79
N ARG A 146 -33.81 12.38 -7.54
CA ARG A 146 -32.92 11.57 -8.37
C ARG A 146 -32.26 12.37 -9.50
N GLN A 147 -33.01 13.28 -10.14
CA GLN A 147 -32.47 14.13 -11.20
C GLN A 147 -31.47 15.14 -10.62
N LYS A 148 -31.79 15.75 -9.48
CA LYS A 148 -30.87 16.63 -8.75
C LYS A 148 -29.58 15.89 -8.38
N GLN A 149 -29.67 14.72 -7.77
CA GLN A 149 -28.50 13.89 -7.40
C GLN A 149 -27.66 13.53 -8.62
N THR A 150 -28.27 13.13 -9.73
CA THR A 150 -27.57 12.81 -10.99
C THR A 150 -26.82 14.02 -11.55
N ARG A 151 -27.48 15.20 -11.56
CA ARG A 151 -26.86 16.45 -12.02
C ARG A 151 -25.70 16.86 -11.10
N VAL A 152 -25.86 16.74 -9.78
CA VAL A 152 -24.78 16.99 -8.81
C VAL A 152 -23.60 16.05 -9.06
N GLN A 153 -23.84 14.75 -9.24
CA GLN A 153 -22.78 13.78 -9.53
C GLN A 153 -22.04 14.10 -10.85
N SER A 154 -22.77 14.48 -11.89
CA SER A 154 -22.18 14.90 -13.18
C SER A 154 -21.28 16.13 -13.01
N MET A 155 -21.76 17.16 -12.31
CA MET A 155 -21.00 18.38 -12.04
C MET A 155 -19.78 18.12 -11.13
N GLU A 156 -19.90 17.25 -10.13
CA GLU A 156 -18.78 16.82 -9.30
C GLU A 156 -17.72 16.04 -10.11
N GLY A 157 -18.16 15.23 -11.07
CA GLY A 157 -17.30 14.53 -12.02
C GLY A 157 -16.51 15.51 -12.90
N GLU A 158 -17.17 16.52 -13.46
CA GLU A 158 -16.52 17.55 -14.27
C GLU A 158 -15.53 18.38 -13.43
N LEU A 159 -15.90 18.73 -12.19
CA LEU A 159 -15.01 19.42 -11.27
C LEU A 159 -13.77 18.56 -10.94
N LYS A 160 -13.93 17.24 -10.75
CA LYS A 160 -12.80 16.30 -10.58
C LYS A 160 -11.89 16.30 -11.82
N ARG A 161 -12.47 16.29 -13.03
CA ARG A 161 -11.75 16.35 -14.30
C ARG A 161 -10.96 17.66 -14.46
N LEU A 162 -11.59 18.81 -14.24
CA LEU A 162 -10.94 20.12 -14.36
C LEU A 162 -9.78 20.28 -13.36
N LYS A 163 -9.94 19.80 -12.11
CA LYS A 163 -8.85 19.77 -11.12
C LYS A 163 -7.64 18.96 -11.60
N VAL A 164 -7.87 17.87 -12.31
CA VAL A 164 -6.78 17.07 -12.91
C VAL A 164 -6.15 17.82 -14.08
N LEU A 165 -6.95 18.41 -14.98
CA LEU A 165 -6.46 19.15 -16.14
C LEU A 165 -5.60 20.37 -15.77
N ALA A 166 -5.90 21.03 -14.66
CA ALA A 166 -5.14 22.19 -14.19
C ALA A 166 -3.65 21.86 -13.90
N ASP A 167 -3.38 20.66 -13.38
CA ASP A 167 -2.07 20.30 -12.84
C ASP A 167 -1.39 19.16 -13.64
N ILE A 168 -2.05 18.56 -14.64
CA ILE A 168 -1.52 17.40 -15.40
C ILE A 168 -0.27 17.72 -16.22
N ASN A 169 -0.16 18.95 -16.71
CA ASN A 169 0.97 19.40 -17.51
C ASN A 169 2.08 20.05 -16.68
N ASP A 170 1.93 20.12 -15.35
CA ASP A 170 2.98 20.64 -14.48
C ASP A 170 4.17 19.65 -14.41
N PRO A 171 5.38 20.06 -14.82
CA PRO A 171 6.54 19.18 -14.80
C PRO A 171 6.96 18.76 -13.38
N LEU A 172 6.72 19.59 -12.35
CA LEU A 172 7.04 19.21 -10.97
C LEU A 172 6.09 18.14 -10.45
N VAL A 173 4.81 18.20 -10.82
CA VAL A 173 3.83 17.17 -10.46
C VAL A 173 4.24 15.84 -11.07
N LYS A 174 4.58 15.82 -12.36
CA LYS A 174 5.06 14.61 -13.04
C LYS A 174 6.32 14.05 -12.38
N LYS A 175 7.30 14.90 -12.10
CA LYS A 175 8.53 14.49 -11.39
C LYS A 175 8.24 13.88 -10.02
N ARG A 176 7.43 14.55 -9.18
CA ARG A 176 7.05 14.04 -7.84
C ARG A 176 6.33 12.70 -7.92
N PHE A 177 5.49 12.50 -8.93
CA PHE A 177 4.81 11.24 -9.17
C PHE A 177 5.79 10.12 -9.57
N GLU A 178 6.70 10.40 -10.51
CA GLU A 178 7.71 9.44 -10.97
C GLU A 178 8.70 9.06 -9.87
N ASP A 179 9.06 10.02 -8.99
CA ASP A 179 9.88 9.81 -7.80
C ASP A 179 9.16 9.02 -6.69
N GLY A 180 7.84 8.80 -6.80
CA GLY A 180 7.03 8.10 -5.79
C GLY A 180 6.67 8.94 -4.56
N LEU A 181 6.88 10.26 -4.61
CA LEU A 181 6.59 11.22 -3.54
C LEU A 181 5.25 11.96 -3.75
N GLY A 182 4.41 11.46 -4.65
CA GLY A 182 3.11 12.03 -4.94
C GLY A 182 2.12 11.80 -3.80
N ASP A 183 1.42 12.85 -3.39
CA ASP A 183 0.38 12.78 -2.36
C ASP A 183 -0.93 12.23 -2.94
N MET A 184 -1.29 10.99 -2.57
CA MET A 184 -2.49 10.32 -3.06
C MET A 184 -3.81 10.98 -2.59
N ASN A 185 -3.79 11.94 -1.66
CA ASN A 185 -5.01 12.70 -1.35
C ASN A 185 -5.42 13.62 -2.51
N LYS A 186 -4.44 14.13 -3.29
CA LYS A 186 -4.73 15.01 -4.43
C LYS A 186 -5.27 14.21 -5.61
N PRO A 187 -6.29 14.72 -6.33
CA PRO A 187 -6.88 14.01 -7.47
C PRO A 187 -5.89 13.71 -8.59
N ILE A 188 -4.91 14.59 -8.81
CA ILE A 188 -3.94 14.47 -9.89
C ILE A 188 -3.06 13.22 -9.75
N TYR A 189 -2.49 12.99 -8.57
CA TYR A 189 -1.63 11.83 -8.31
C TYR A 189 -2.41 10.52 -8.40
N ARG A 190 -3.66 10.51 -7.93
CA ARG A 190 -4.56 9.35 -8.08
C ARG A 190 -4.86 9.04 -9.54
N HIS A 191 -5.14 10.06 -10.34
CA HIS A 191 -5.38 9.89 -11.77
C HIS A 191 -4.13 9.37 -12.51
N LEU A 192 -2.94 9.92 -12.22
CA LEU A 192 -1.69 9.44 -12.79
C LEU A 192 -1.37 8.00 -12.37
N ALA A 193 -1.63 7.65 -11.11
CA ALA A 193 -1.47 6.30 -10.59
C ALA A 193 -2.43 5.31 -11.28
N ASP A 194 -3.71 5.66 -11.40
CA ASP A 194 -4.71 4.85 -12.09
C ASP A 194 -4.33 4.65 -13.56
N LYS A 195 -3.92 5.71 -14.26
CA LYS A 195 -3.46 5.65 -15.65
C LYS A 195 -2.25 4.71 -15.81
N LYS A 196 -1.26 4.81 -14.92
CA LYS A 196 -0.06 3.95 -14.92
C LYS A 196 -0.38 2.49 -14.58
N TRP A 197 -1.35 2.26 -13.70
CA TRP A 197 -1.79 0.91 -13.35
C TRP A 197 -2.59 0.26 -14.48
N ARG A 198 -3.54 0.99 -15.07
CA ARG A 198 -4.36 0.55 -16.20
C ARG A 198 -3.54 0.26 -17.46
N SER A 199 -2.44 0.97 -17.69
CA SER A 199 -1.60 0.77 -18.88
C SER A 199 -0.84 -0.56 -18.90
N TYR A 200 -0.56 -1.17 -17.73
CA TYR A 200 0.28 -2.38 -17.68
C TYR A 200 -0.16 -3.38 -16.61
N LYS A 201 -0.06 -3.01 -15.33
CA LYS A 201 -0.27 -3.95 -14.21
C LYS A 201 -1.68 -4.55 -14.18
N ARG A 202 -2.71 -3.74 -14.47
CA ARG A 202 -4.10 -4.21 -14.56
C ARG A 202 -4.26 -5.24 -15.68
N LEU A 203 -3.63 -5.00 -16.84
CA LEU A 203 -3.69 -5.91 -17.98
C LEU A 203 -3.06 -7.26 -17.65
N ILE A 204 -1.91 -7.27 -16.97
CA ILE A 204 -1.29 -8.52 -16.48
C ILE A 204 -2.22 -9.24 -15.51
N THR A 205 -2.80 -8.53 -14.56
CA THR A 205 -3.68 -9.12 -13.56
C THR A 205 -4.89 -9.79 -14.23
N ILE A 206 -5.56 -9.09 -15.15
CA ILE A 206 -6.70 -9.61 -15.91
C ILE A 206 -6.26 -10.80 -16.78
N GLN A 207 -5.13 -10.70 -17.48
CA GLN A 207 -4.58 -11.79 -18.29
C GLN A 207 -4.35 -13.04 -17.44
N ARG A 208 -3.79 -12.90 -16.23
CA ARG A 208 -3.51 -14.05 -15.34
C ARG A 208 -4.80 -14.66 -14.80
N VAL A 209 -5.75 -13.84 -14.36
CA VAL A 209 -7.03 -14.31 -13.83
C VAL A 209 -7.86 -15.03 -14.88
N THR A 210 -7.84 -14.57 -16.13
CA THR A 210 -8.53 -15.20 -17.26
C THR A 210 -7.80 -16.46 -17.75
N THR A 211 -6.49 -16.40 -17.95
CA THR A 211 -5.70 -17.56 -18.43
C THR A 211 -5.74 -18.72 -17.44
N MET A 212 -5.77 -18.43 -16.14
CA MET A 212 -5.83 -19.43 -15.08
C MET A 212 -7.27 -19.74 -14.66
N SER A 213 -8.28 -19.36 -15.45
CA SER A 213 -9.70 -19.67 -15.24
C SER A 213 -10.30 -19.30 -13.88
N VAL A 214 -9.65 -18.43 -13.11
CA VAL A 214 -10.22 -17.96 -11.82
C VAL A 214 -11.50 -17.17 -12.06
N ILE A 215 -11.56 -16.48 -13.20
CA ILE A 215 -12.81 -16.13 -13.88
C ILE A 215 -12.95 -17.11 -15.05
N PRO A 216 -14.04 -17.87 -15.18
CA PRO A 216 -15.30 -17.74 -14.44
C PRO A 216 -15.39 -18.55 -13.14
N ASP A 217 -14.44 -19.44 -12.81
CA ASP A 217 -14.62 -20.46 -11.76
C ASP A 217 -15.11 -19.87 -10.42
N VAL A 218 -14.34 -18.96 -9.83
CA VAL A 218 -14.65 -18.39 -8.51
C VAL A 218 -15.72 -17.30 -8.61
N LEU A 219 -15.55 -16.36 -9.54
CA LEU A 219 -16.50 -15.29 -9.82
C LEU A 219 -16.79 -15.21 -11.32
N PRO A 220 -18.05 -14.91 -11.72
CA PRO A 220 -18.43 -14.88 -13.13
C PRO A 220 -17.73 -13.76 -13.93
N SER A 221 -17.56 -12.59 -13.32
CA SER A 221 -16.84 -11.47 -13.90
C SER A 221 -16.34 -10.54 -12.78
N ILE A 222 -15.25 -9.84 -13.04
CA ILE A 222 -14.75 -8.76 -12.19
C ILE A 222 -14.06 -7.73 -13.07
N ASP A 223 -14.34 -6.45 -12.79
CA ASP A 223 -13.57 -5.33 -13.33
C ASP A 223 -12.75 -4.72 -12.18
N PRO A 224 -11.44 -5.03 -12.07
CA PRO A 224 -10.62 -4.47 -11.01
C PRO A 224 -10.59 -2.95 -11.12
N THR A 225 -10.96 -2.27 -10.03
CA THR A 225 -10.88 -0.82 -9.84
C THR A 225 -9.77 -0.43 -8.87
N VAL A 226 -9.28 -1.36 -8.03
CA VAL A 226 -8.15 -1.14 -7.12
C VAL A 226 -6.97 -2.05 -7.47
N GLU A 227 -5.75 -1.54 -7.28
CA GLU A 227 -4.54 -2.36 -7.42
C GLU A 227 -4.32 -3.17 -6.15
N VAL A 228 -4.15 -4.48 -6.28
CA VAL A 228 -3.88 -5.40 -5.17
C VAL A 228 -2.54 -6.08 -5.40
N ASN A 229 -1.59 -5.86 -4.49
CA ASN A 229 -0.31 -6.56 -4.47
C ASN A 229 -0.17 -7.34 -3.17
N ILE A 230 0.44 -8.53 -3.25
CA ILE A 230 0.76 -9.35 -2.08
C ILE A 230 2.26 -9.42 -1.92
N SER A 231 2.73 -9.39 -0.68
CA SER A 231 4.09 -9.75 -0.34
C SER A 231 4.15 -10.74 0.82
N PHE A 232 5.16 -11.62 0.77
CA PHE A 232 5.52 -12.52 1.86
C PHE A 232 6.97 -12.24 2.27
N ALA A 233 7.23 -11.99 3.56
CA ALA A 233 8.57 -11.68 4.06
C ALA A 233 9.31 -10.63 3.21
N SER A 234 8.63 -9.51 2.91
CA SER A 234 9.13 -8.40 2.07
C SER A 234 9.33 -8.70 0.58
N HIS A 235 9.06 -9.91 0.09
CA HIS A 235 9.07 -10.24 -1.33
C HIS A 235 7.70 -10.02 -1.95
N ILE A 236 7.61 -9.08 -2.90
CA ILE A 236 6.38 -8.82 -3.67
C ILE A 236 6.20 -9.95 -4.68
N ILE A 237 5.02 -10.58 -4.66
CA ILE A 237 4.68 -11.71 -5.53
C ILE A 237 3.94 -11.19 -6.78
N PRO A 238 4.43 -11.47 -8.00
CA PRO A 238 3.70 -11.20 -9.22
C PRO A 238 2.40 -12.02 -9.31
N PRO A 239 1.34 -11.49 -9.96
CA PRO A 239 0.09 -12.24 -10.13
C PRO A 239 0.32 -13.56 -10.87
N GLY A 240 -0.07 -14.67 -10.24
CA GLY A 240 0.04 -16.01 -10.77
C GLY A 240 1.49 -16.51 -10.79
N ASP A 241 2.32 -16.12 -9.84
CA ASP A 241 3.64 -16.74 -9.64
C ASP A 241 3.55 -17.92 -8.66
N PHE A 242 4.53 -18.83 -8.69
CA PHE A 242 4.60 -19.94 -7.74
C PHE A 242 5.22 -19.48 -6.41
N VAL A 243 4.61 -19.89 -5.30
CA VAL A 243 5.07 -19.57 -3.94
C VAL A 243 5.34 -20.87 -3.18
N TYR A 244 6.56 -21.00 -2.68
CA TYR A 244 6.97 -22.11 -1.82
C TYR A 244 6.19 -22.15 -0.51
N SER A 245 5.87 -23.36 -0.05
CA SER A 245 5.05 -23.60 1.14
C SER A 245 5.62 -22.91 2.39
N ARG A 246 6.95 -22.95 2.56
CA ARG A 246 7.65 -22.30 3.67
C ARG A 246 7.48 -20.78 3.68
N ARG A 247 7.33 -20.16 2.52
CA ARG A 247 7.16 -18.70 2.39
C ARG A 247 5.72 -18.29 2.66
N SER A 248 4.75 -19.09 2.18
CA SER A 248 3.32 -18.87 2.41
C SER A 248 2.81 -19.43 3.75
N GLU A 249 3.70 -19.96 4.59
CA GLU A 249 3.38 -20.42 5.94
C GLU A 249 2.74 -19.31 6.79
N TYR A 250 3.33 -18.11 6.72
CA TYR A 250 2.85 -16.94 7.42
C TYR A 250 1.92 -16.10 6.55
N ALA A 251 1.02 -15.35 7.20
CA ALA A 251 0.06 -14.51 6.52
C ALA A 251 0.75 -13.43 5.65
N PRO A 252 0.21 -13.13 4.46
CA PRO A 252 0.78 -12.11 3.59
C PRO A 252 0.59 -10.69 4.14
N THR A 253 1.44 -9.77 3.66
CA THR A 253 1.13 -8.35 3.66
C THR A 253 0.40 -8.01 2.36
N VAL A 254 -0.77 -7.39 2.48
CA VAL A 254 -1.60 -7.01 1.35
C VAL A 254 -1.50 -5.49 1.17
N ARG A 255 -1.10 -5.06 -0.03
CA ARG A 255 -1.10 -3.66 -0.43
C ARG A 255 -2.23 -3.39 -1.41
N ILE A 256 -3.22 -2.64 -0.97
CA ILE A 256 -4.41 -2.21 -1.71
C ILE A 256 -4.28 -0.72 -2.01
N GLN A 257 -4.19 -0.35 -3.28
CA GLN A 257 -4.16 1.05 -3.70
C GLN A 257 -5.52 1.44 -4.29
N SER A 258 -6.22 2.33 -3.59
CA SER A 258 -7.44 2.98 -4.10
C SER A 258 -7.09 4.22 -4.93
N PHE A 259 -7.83 4.44 -6.02
CA PHE A 259 -7.70 5.62 -6.89
C PHE A 259 -8.85 6.62 -6.69
N ASP A 260 -9.89 6.25 -5.93
CA ASP A 260 -11.01 7.14 -5.63
C ASP A 260 -10.72 8.05 -4.42
N LYS A 261 -11.62 8.99 -4.12
CA LYS A 261 -11.50 9.82 -2.90
C LYS A 261 -12.24 9.11 -1.77
N GLY A 262 -11.84 9.39 -0.53
CA GLY A 262 -12.53 8.91 0.65
C GLY A 262 -12.00 7.58 1.17
N GLU A 263 -12.54 7.20 2.32
CA GLU A 263 -12.27 5.93 2.97
C GLU A 263 -13.37 4.94 2.59
N LYS A 264 -13.01 3.68 2.37
CA LYS A 264 -13.96 2.61 2.05
C LYS A 264 -13.74 1.45 3.01
N LEU A 265 -14.79 0.74 3.38
CA LEU A 265 -14.64 -0.53 4.08
C LEU A 265 -14.56 -1.67 3.07
N VAL A 266 -13.59 -2.56 3.26
CA VAL A 266 -13.41 -3.73 2.39
C VAL A 266 -13.32 -5.01 3.20
N THR A 267 -13.74 -6.09 2.54
CA THR A 267 -13.54 -7.47 2.97
C THR A 267 -12.49 -8.11 2.06
N ILE A 268 -11.47 -8.71 2.65
CA ILE A 268 -10.39 -9.42 1.95
C ILE A 268 -10.63 -10.92 2.13
N VAL A 269 -10.58 -11.68 1.04
CA VAL A 269 -10.83 -13.14 1.05
C VAL A 269 -9.72 -13.86 0.29
N ALA A 270 -9.11 -14.86 0.91
CA ALA A 270 -8.17 -15.77 0.26
C ALA A 270 -8.85 -17.13 0.02
N ILE A 271 -8.85 -17.59 -1.24
CA ILE A 271 -9.57 -18.80 -1.67
C ILE A 271 -8.65 -19.66 -2.52
N ASP A 272 -8.65 -20.95 -2.22
CA ASP A 272 -8.13 -22.01 -3.07
C ASP A 272 -9.28 -22.66 -3.84
N SER A 273 -9.15 -22.76 -5.16
CA SER A 273 -10.17 -23.33 -6.05
C SER A 273 -9.92 -24.76 -6.48
N ASP A 274 -8.78 -25.36 -6.10
CA ASP A 274 -8.31 -26.63 -6.67
C ASP A 274 -8.13 -27.72 -5.60
N VAL A 275 -8.93 -27.66 -4.54
CA VAL A 275 -8.87 -28.67 -3.47
C VAL A 275 -9.49 -29.97 -3.96
N PRO A 276 -8.76 -31.10 -4.00
CA PRO A 276 -9.31 -32.36 -4.50
C PRO A 276 -10.38 -32.94 -3.55
N ASP A 277 -11.57 -33.22 -4.08
CA ASP A 277 -12.66 -33.94 -3.41
C ASP A 277 -12.81 -35.33 -4.06
N LEU A 278 -12.39 -36.37 -3.32
CA LEU A 278 -12.40 -37.76 -3.79
C LEU A 278 -13.81 -38.34 -3.91
N GLU A 279 -14.75 -37.91 -3.07
CA GLU A 279 -16.11 -38.47 -3.05
C GLU A 279 -16.88 -38.03 -4.29
N LYS A 280 -16.73 -36.75 -4.66
CA LYS A 280 -17.40 -36.17 -5.83
C LYS A 280 -16.60 -36.30 -7.12
N ASN A 281 -15.37 -36.83 -7.06
CA ASN A 281 -14.40 -36.84 -8.15
C ASN A 281 -14.30 -35.47 -8.84
N SER A 282 -14.14 -34.42 -8.03
CA SER A 282 -14.16 -33.03 -8.48
C SER A 282 -13.24 -32.17 -7.62
N PHE A 283 -13.15 -30.87 -7.92
CA PHE A 283 -12.46 -29.91 -7.08
C PHE A 283 -13.45 -29.10 -6.25
N GLY A 284 -13.12 -28.91 -4.98
CA GLY A 284 -13.82 -28.05 -4.04
C GLY A 284 -13.09 -26.72 -3.82
N TYR A 285 -13.74 -25.84 -3.07
CA TYR A 285 -13.19 -24.54 -2.68
C TYR A 285 -12.80 -24.54 -1.21
N ARG A 286 -11.68 -23.93 -0.87
CA ARG A 286 -11.26 -23.73 0.52
C ARG A 286 -10.91 -22.28 0.78
N CYS A 287 -11.44 -21.73 1.86
CA CYS A 287 -11.07 -20.39 2.32
C CYS A 287 -9.84 -20.47 3.24
N HIS A 288 -8.73 -19.87 2.80
CA HIS A 288 -7.51 -19.76 3.59
C HIS A 288 -7.58 -18.62 4.61
N GLY A 289 -8.41 -17.61 4.38
CA GLY A 289 -8.56 -16.51 5.32
C GLY A 289 -9.60 -15.50 4.85
N LEU A 290 -10.27 -14.89 5.83
CA LEU A 290 -11.36 -13.95 5.60
C LEU A 290 -11.28 -12.83 6.63
N TRP A 291 -11.11 -11.61 6.15
CA TRP A 291 -11.01 -10.40 6.97
C TRP A 291 -12.05 -9.39 6.52
N ARG A 292 -12.82 -8.85 7.46
CA ARG A 292 -13.89 -7.87 7.19
C ARG A 292 -13.52 -6.48 7.71
N ASP A 293 -14.33 -5.50 7.31
CA ASP A 293 -14.36 -4.15 7.90
C ASP A 293 -12.97 -3.49 7.91
N VAL A 294 -12.15 -3.74 6.89
CA VAL A 294 -10.83 -3.14 6.73
C VAL A 294 -11.00 -1.77 6.07
N VAL A 295 -10.63 -0.71 6.77
CA VAL A 295 -10.70 0.66 6.24
C VAL A 295 -9.55 0.88 5.26
N ILE A 296 -9.87 1.15 3.99
CA ILE A 296 -8.91 1.54 2.95
C ILE A 296 -9.03 3.01 2.58
N SER A 297 -7.89 3.63 2.28
CA SER A 297 -7.77 5.01 1.82
C SER A 297 -6.74 5.07 0.69
N PRO A 298 -6.75 6.10 -0.17
CA PRO A 298 -5.68 6.28 -1.17
C PRO A 298 -4.28 6.37 -0.55
N THR A 299 -4.18 6.82 0.70
CA THR A 299 -2.90 7.00 1.41
C THR A 299 -2.62 5.82 2.35
N LYS A 300 -3.66 5.24 2.96
CA LYS A 300 -3.54 4.07 3.84
C LYS A 300 -4.01 2.82 3.08
N GLY A 301 -3.06 2.00 2.68
CA GLY A 301 -3.34 0.83 1.83
C GLY A 301 -2.50 -0.40 2.11
N VAL A 302 -1.60 -0.37 3.09
CA VAL A 302 -0.74 -1.52 3.42
C VAL A 302 -1.25 -2.15 4.71
N TYR A 303 -1.59 -3.44 4.64
CA TYR A 303 -2.12 -4.20 5.75
C TYR A 303 -1.31 -5.48 5.94
N SER A 304 -0.68 -5.62 7.09
CA SER A 304 -0.18 -6.90 7.56
C SER A 304 -1.37 -7.67 8.12
N VAL A 305 -1.76 -8.74 7.43
CA VAL A 305 -2.93 -9.54 7.82
C VAL A 305 -2.81 -10.10 9.24
N ARG A 306 -1.58 -10.30 9.71
CA ARG A 306 -1.25 -10.76 11.06
C ARG A 306 -1.54 -9.71 12.14
N GLU A 307 -1.42 -8.43 11.82
CA GLU A 307 -1.55 -7.31 12.76
C GLU A 307 -2.97 -6.73 12.78
N LEU A 308 -3.89 -7.27 11.98
CA LEU A 308 -5.28 -6.84 12.01
C LEU A 308 -5.92 -7.16 13.37
N PRO A 309 -6.82 -6.29 13.87
CA PRO A 309 -7.53 -6.54 15.12
C PRO A 309 -8.34 -7.82 15.00
N LYS A 310 -8.39 -8.60 16.10
CA LYS A 310 -9.09 -9.90 16.14
C LYS A 310 -10.56 -9.79 15.71
N GLU A 311 -11.18 -8.64 15.95
CA GLU A 311 -12.56 -8.33 15.55
C GLU A 311 -12.78 -8.42 14.03
N ASN A 312 -11.79 -8.03 13.25
CA ASN A 312 -11.86 -8.02 11.79
C ASN A 312 -11.57 -9.41 11.20
N VAL A 313 -10.99 -10.33 11.97
CA VAL A 313 -10.59 -11.66 11.53
C VAL A 313 -11.78 -12.61 11.67
N VAL A 314 -12.41 -12.99 10.55
CA VAL A 314 -13.46 -14.02 10.54
C VAL A 314 -12.83 -15.40 10.50
N LEU A 315 -11.88 -15.59 9.58
CA LEU A 315 -11.10 -16.81 9.45
C LEU A 315 -9.61 -16.44 9.48
N PRO A 316 -8.84 -16.95 10.46
CA PRO A 316 -7.41 -16.68 10.50
C PRO A 316 -6.70 -17.36 9.32
N TRP A 317 -5.53 -16.82 8.95
CA TRP A 317 -4.73 -17.36 7.86
C TRP A 317 -4.42 -18.85 8.09
N LEU A 318 -4.74 -19.65 7.09
CA LEU A 318 -4.32 -21.02 6.95
C LEU A 318 -3.27 -21.08 5.85
N PRO A 319 -2.07 -21.63 6.12
CA PRO A 319 -1.05 -21.73 5.08
C PRO A 319 -1.57 -22.58 3.92
N PRO A 320 -1.37 -22.18 2.66
CA PRO A 320 -1.76 -22.98 1.51
C PRO A 320 -0.86 -24.21 1.37
N TRP A 321 -1.47 -25.30 0.94
CA TRP A 321 -0.80 -26.55 0.64
C TRP A 321 -1.47 -27.22 -0.55
N ALA A 322 -0.65 -27.90 -1.35
CA ALA A 322 -1.11 -28.86 -2.35
C ALA A 322 -0.64 -30.24 -1.92
N ASN A 323 -1.38 -31.29 -2.22
CA ASN A 323 -0.97 -32.66 -1.91
C ASN A 323 0.02 -33.18 -2.95
N LYS A 324 0.81 -34.20 -2.59
CA LYS A 324 1.76 -34.77 -3.54
C LYS A 324 1.01 -35.45 -4.68
N GLY A 325 1.32 -35.09 -5.92
CA GLY A 325 0.70 -35.67 -7.11
C GLY A 325 -0.64 -35.05 -7.52
N SER A 326 -1.20 -34.13 -6.74
CA SER A 326 -2.24 -33.22 -7.24
C SER A 326 -1.60 -32.16 -8.14
N PRO A 327 -2.36 -31.51 -9.05
CA PRO A 327 -1.86 -30.33 -9.75
C PRO A 327 -1.56 -29.20 -8.75
N TYR A 328 -0.98 -28.11 -9.26
CA TYR A 328 -0.85 -26.89 -8.47
C TYR A 328 -2.23 -26.35 -8.07
N HIS A 329 -2.28 -25.66 -6.94
CA HIS A 329 -3.46 -24.99 -6.44
C HIS A 329 -3.41 -23.50 -6.76
N ARG A 330 -4.53 -22.93 -7.22
CA ARG A 330 -4.70 -21.50 -7.50
C ARG A 330 -5.24 -20.79 -6.26
N ILE A 331 -4.36 -20.04 -5.56
CA ILE A 331 -4.77 -19.22 -4.42
C ILE A 331 -5.08 -17.81 -4.92
N SER A 332 -6.35 -17.45 -4.88
CA SER A 332 -6.87 -16.15 -5.31
C SER A 332 -7.23 -15.29 -4.11
N LEU A 333 -6.73 -14.06 -4.08
CA LEU A 333 -7.08 -13.06 -3.10
C LEU A 333 -8.03 -12.04 -3.72
N PHE A 334 -9.25 -11.96 -3.20
CA PHE A 334 -10.26 -10.99 -3.60
C PHE A 334 -10.40 -9.87 -2.59
N VAL A 335 -10.57 -8.65 -3.09
CA VAL A 335 -10.93 -7.47 -2.31
C VAL A 335 -12.33 -7.05 -2.71
N LEU A 336 -13.23 -7.03 -1.73
CA LEU A 336 -14.65 -6.77 -1.90
C LEU A 336 -15.01 -5.48 -1.15
N GLU A 337 -15.55 -4.49 -1.84
CA GLU A 337 -16.08 -3.26 -1.24
C GLU A 337 -17.40 -3.55 -0.54
N GLN A 338 -17.52 -3.07 0.70
CA GLN A 338 -18.77 -3.06 1.45
C GLN A 338 -19.52 -1.77 1.12
N ARG A 339 -20.84 -1.87 0.93
CA ARG A 339 -21.67 -0.67 0.73
C ARG A 339 -21.77 0.11 2.04
N GLU A 340 -21.76 1.43 1.95
CA GLU A 340 -21.92 2.42 3.03
C GLU A 340 -23.26 2.33 3.82
N GLY A 341 -24.02 1.26 3.65
CA GLY A 341 -25.31 1.03 4.32
C GLY A 341 -25.45 -0.37 4.92
N SER A 342 -24.39 -1.17 5.02
CA SER A 342 -24.44 -2.41 5.82
C SER A 342 -24.63 -2.05 7.29
N GLU A 343 -25.35 -2.88 8.03
CA GLU A 343 -25.61 -2.67 9.48
C GLU A 343 -24.31 -2.43 10.26
N THR A 344 -23.20 -3.08 9.87
CA THR A 344 -21.86 -2.85 10.43
C THR A 344 -21.33 -1.43 10.18
N PHE A 345 -21.58 -0.85 9.00
CA PHE A 345 -21.18 0.51 8.66
C PHE A 345 -22.03 1.56 9.42
N LYS A 346 -23.34 1.32 9.58
CA LYS A 346 -24.23 2.19 10.35
C LYS A 346 -23.85 2.24 11.83
N MET A 347 -23.50 1.09 12.42
CA MET A 347 -23.07 1.01 13.83
C MET A 347 -21.69 1.67 14.06
N LEU A 348 -20.77 1.61 13.09
CA LEU A 348 -19.48 2.33 13.15
C LEU A 348 -19.64 3.85 13.01
N GLN A 349 -20.60 4.33 12.21
CA GLN A 349 -20.93 5.76 12.16
C GLN A 349 -21.63 6.24 13.44
N ALA A 350 -22.50 5.42 14.04
CA ALA A 350 -23.14 5.73 15.32
C ALA A 350 -22.14 5.85 16.49
N GLY A 351 -21.00 5.16 16.43
CA GLY A 351 -19.91 5.26 17.40
C GLY A 351 -18.96 6.47 17.26
N LYS A 352 -19.21 7.40 16.33
CA LYS A 352 -18.48 8.67 16.20
C LYS A 352 -19.37 9.87 16.57
N VAL A 353 -19.58 10.06 17.87
CA VAL A 353 -19.89 11.38 18.46
C VAL A 353 -19.01 11.59 19.68
N SER A 354 -17.80 12.10 19.47
CA SER A 354 -17.12 13.09 20.32
C SER A 354 -15.72 13.36 19.77
N ASP A 355 -15.65 14.09 18.65
CA ASP A 355 -14.55 15.01 18.38
C ASP A 355 -15.19 16.27 17.78
N ARG A 356 -15.96 16.97 18.63
CA ARG A 356 -16.24 18.39 18.45
C ARG A 356 -15.29 19.14 19.38
N SER A 357 -14.10 19.42 18.86
CA SER A 357 -13.16 20.39 19.43
C SER A 357 -12.43 21.05 18.25
N ALA A 358 -13.13 21.95 17.56
CA ALA A 358 -12.57 23.08 16.80
C ALA A 358 -13.72 23.80 16.06
N LYS A 359 -14.56 24.51 16.81
CA LYS A 359 -15.32 25.70 16.36
C LYS A 359 -16.01 26.32 17.58
N GLY A 360 -15.27 27.16 18.28
CA GLY A 360 -15.84 28.31 18.98
C GLY A 360 -15.64 29.50 18.05
N GLU A 361 -16.74 30.00 17.49
CA GLU A 361 -16.79 31.33 16.87
C GLU A 361 -16.89 32.34 18.03
N GLY A 362 -15.93 33.26 18.10
CA GLY A 362 -16.12 34.53 18.78
C GLY A 362 -16.55 35.54 17.71
N GLU A 363 -17.79 36.02 17.81
CA GLU A 363 -18.32 37.08 16.96
C GLU A 363 -18.05 38.45 17.61
N ALA A 364 -17.85 39.44 16.75
CA ALA A 364 -17.20 40.73 16.99
C ALA A 364 -18.12 41.81 17.59
N ILE A 365 -17.52 42.83 18.23
CA ILE A 365 -17.99 44.23 18.13
C ILE A 365 -16.75 45.13 17.97
N ALA A 366 -16.82 46.02 16.97
CA ALA A 366 -15.80 46.97 16.58
C ALA A 366 -16.07 48.37 17.16
N SER A 367 -15.01 49.10 17.50
CA SER A 367 -14.82 50.54 17.20
C SER A 367 -13.46 50.98 17.75
N GLY A 368 -12.64 51.59 16.90
CA GLY A 368 -11.31 52.06 17.25
C GLY A 368 -11.29 53.45 17.88
N GLU A 369 -10.18 53.77 18.54
CA GLU A 369 -9.36 54.98 18.39
C GLU A 369 -8.18 54.87 19.37
N SER A 370 -7.01 55.35 18.94
CA SER A 370 -5.83 55.64 19.78
C SER A 370 -5.76 57.16 20.01
N PRO A 371 -4.77 57.77 20.69
CA PRO A 371 -3.72 57.29 21.61
C PRO A 371 -3.60 58.19 22.89
N THR A 372 -2.51 58.02 23.65
CA THR A 372 -1.78 58.99 24.50
C THR A 372 -1.93 58.96 26.03
N GLU A 373 -0.79 59.35 26.61
CA GLU A 373 -0.21 59.23 27.95
C GLU A 373 -0.87 60.13 29.02
N ILE A 374 -0.28 60.10 30.23
CA ILE A 374 -0.17 61.19 31.25
C ILE A 374 -1.00 61.03 32.56
N ILE A 375 -0.23 60.75 33.64
CA ILE A 375 -0.21 61.39 34.98
C ILE A 375 -1.16 60.96 36.13
N GLU A 376 -0.48 60.54 37.22
CA GLU A 376 -0.60 60.86 38.66
C GLU A 376 -1.91 60.77 39.47
N ALA A 377 -1.76 59.98 40.55
CA ALA A 377 -1.88 60.35 41.96
C ALA A 377 -3.24 60.46 42.67
N ALA A 378 -3.10 60.23 43.99
CA ALA A 378 -3.86 60.77 45.11
C ALA A 378 -5.20 60.07 45.41
N THR A 379 -5.24 59.15 46.38
CA THR A 379 -5.33 59.31 47.86
C THR A 379 -6.76 59.44 48.41
N SER A 380 -6.87 58.91 49.64
CA SER A 380 -7.92 59.06 50.65
C SER A 380 -9.06 58.04 50.52
N VAL A 381 -9.47 57.22 51.51
CA VAL A 381 -9.36 57.08 52.98
C VAL A 381 -10.81 56.92 53.48
N ASN A 382 -11.06 55.78 54.12
CA ASN A 382 -12.03 55.52 55.20
C ASN A 382 -13.55 55.59 54.87
N ASP A 383 -14.46 54.84 55.50
CA ASP A 383 -14.40 53.97 56.67
C ASP A 383 -15.69 53.12 56.75
N THR A 384 -15.59 51.91 57.35
CA THR A 384 -16.62 51.23 58.18
C THR A 384 -17.92 50.75 57.48
N VAL A 385 -18.57 49.61 57.76
CA VAL A 385 -18.89 48.88 59.01
C VAL A 385 -19.22 47.41 58.65
N ILE A 386 -18.74 46.46 59.46
CA ILE A 386 -19.18 45.04 59.57
C ILE A 386 -20.08 44.98 60.84
N PRO A 387 -21.22 44.24 60.90
CA PRO A 387 -21.17 42.89 61.46
C PRO A 387 -22.16 41.82 60.94
N THR A 388 -21.61 40.60 60.99
CA THR A 388 -22.19 39.33 61.50
C THR A 388 -22.92 38.34 60.57
N GLU A 389 -22.53 37.09 60.84
CA GLU A 389 -22.65 35.84 60.10
C GLU A 389 -23.91 35.04 60.48
N SER A 390 -24.33 34.13 59.59
CA SER A 390 -24.44 32.68 59.85
C SER A 390 -25.02 32.00 58.60
N THR A 391 -24.21 31.39 57.72
CA THR A 391 -23.91 29.95 57.65
C THR A 391 -25.14 29.02 57.58
N VAL A 392 -25.46 28.55 56.36
CA VAL A 392 -26.24 27.33 56.12
C VAL A 392 -25.40 26.39 55.27
N SER A 393 -25.18 25.19 55.80
CA SER A 393 -24.44 24.08 55.21
C SER A 393 -25.32 23.27 54.26
N GLU A 394 -24.94 23.18 52.99
CA GLU A 394 -25.56 22.26 52.01
C GLU A 394 -24.82 20.92 51.97
N THR A 395 -25.62 19.85 52.07
CA THR A 395 -25.23 18.44 52.03
C THR A 395 -24.99 17.95 50.61
N LYS A 396 -23.90 17.19 50.45
CA LYS A 396 -23.48 16.44 49.26
C LYS A 396 -24.52 15.41 48.79
N THR A 397 -24.73 15.35 47.48
CA THR A 397 -25.00 14.10 46.75
C THR A 397 -24.07 14.04 45.52
N SER A 398 -23.19 13.05 45.53
CA SER A 398 -22.19 12.78 44.49
C SER A 398 -22.81 11.99 43.34
N GLU A 399 -22.86 12.58 42.15
CA GLU A 399 -23.07 11.88 40.89
C GLU A 399 -21.69 11.56 40.29
N ALA A 400 -21.33 10.28 40.30
CA ALA A 400 -20.00 9.81 39.92
C ALA A 400 -19.80 9.89 38.40
N ALA A 401 -18.92 10.80 37.96
CA ALA A 401 -18.41 10.83 36.60
C ALA A 401 -17.56 9.56 36.34
N LYS A 402 -18.01 8.71 35.39
CA LYS A 402 -17.26 7.55 34.91
C LYS A 402 -15.95 8.01 34.25
N THR A 403 -14.83 7.53 34.79
CA THR A 403 -13.48 7.66 34.25
C THR A 403 -13.38 7.06 32.83
N PRO A 404 -12.54 7.61 31.94
CA PRO A 404 -12.44 7.19 30.52
C PRO A 404 -12.04 5.72 30.30
N GLU A 405 -11.48 5.06 31.32
CA GLU A 405 -11.08 3.65 31.29
C GLU A 405 -12.29 2.70 31.31
N ALA A 406 -13.36 3.05 32.04
CA ALA A 406 -14.60 2.26 32.09
C ALA A 406 -15.35 2.29 30.75
N ALA A 407 -15.37 3.44 30.07
CA ALA A 407 -16.03 3.59 28.76
C ALA A 407 -15.30 2.87 27.61
N ALA A 408 -14.02 2.54 27.78
CA ALA A 408 -13.26 1.68 26.86
C ALA A 408 -13.54 0.19 27.14
N SER A 409 -13.72 -0.19 28.41
CA SER A 409 -14.10 -1.56 28.80
C SER A 409 -15.50 -1.94 28.33
N GLU A 410 -16.50 -1.06 28.49
CA GLU A 410 -17.88 -1.31 28.05
C GLU A 410 -17.99 -1.40 26.52
N ARG A 411 -17.25 -0.56 25.77
CA ARG A 411 -17.14 -0.67 24.31
C ARG A 411 -16.44 -1.95 23.83
N SER A 412 -15.55 -2.52 24.64
CA SER A 412 -14.89 -3.79 24.33
C SER A 412 -15.82 -4.99 24.57
N GLU A 413 -16.67 -4.91 25.59
CA GLU A 413 -17.65 -5.95 25.93
C GLU A 413 -18.80 -5.99 24.91
N GLU A 414 -19.36 -4.84 24.52
CA GLU A 414 -20.37 -4.76 23.45
C GLU A 414 -19.83 -5.26 22.10
N ARG A 415 -18.58 -4.96 21.76
CA ARG A 415 -17.90 -5.48 20.56
C ARG A 415 -17.65 -6.99 20.64
N SER A 416 -17.30 -7.51 21.82
CA SER A 416 -17.11 -8.95 22.04
C SER A 416 -18.42 -9.74 21.89
N ALA A 417 -19.55 -9.18 22.32
CA ALA A 417 -20.88 -9.74 22.10
C ALA A 417 -21.26 -9.75 20.61
N ILE A 418 -20.89 -8.71 19.86
CA ILE A 418 -21.08 -8.65 18.39
C ILE A 418 -20.25 -9.70 17.66
N LEU A 419 -19.03 -10.00 18.16
CA LEU A 419 -18.18 -11.08 17.65
C LEU A 419 -18.83 -12.47 17.80
N ALA A 420 -19.63 -12.66 18.85
CA ALA A 420 -20.37 -13.91 19.08
C ALA A 420 -21.56 -14.10 18.11
N THR A 421 -22.13 -13.01 17.58
CA THR A 421 -23.20 -13.03 16.54
C THR A 421 -22.70 -13.27 15.12
N ILE A 422 -21.40 -13.50 14.92
CA ILE A 422 -20.82 -13.76 13.60
C ILE A 422 -21.35 -15.09 13.05
N PRO A 423 -21.95 -15.12 11.85
CA PRO A 423 -22.33 -16.39 11.24
C PRO A 423 -21.06 -17.23 11.04
N LYS A 424 -21.06 -18.44 11.61
CA LYS A 424 -19.99 -19.41 11.48
C LYS A 424 -19.74 -19.66 9.98
N VAL A 425 -18.61 -19.19 9.47
CA VAL A 425 -18.19 -19.43 8.08
C VAL A 425 -17.33 -20.69 8.06
N GLU A 426 -17.74 -21.66 7.27
CA GLU A 426 -16.97 -22.88 7.07
C GLU A 426 -15.81 -22.65 6.10
N ARG A 427 -14.69 -23.34 6.35
CA ARG A 427 -13.48 -23.22 5.52
C ARG A 427 -13.58 -24.04 4.25
N GLU A 428 -14.08 -25.27 4.37
CA GLU A 428 -14.24 -26.20 3.26
C GLU A 428 -15.53 -25.87 2.48
N ASN A 429 -15.52 -26.15 1.18
CA ASN A 429 -16.61 -25.85 0.24
C ASN A 429 -17.11 -24.39 0.26
N PHE A 430 -16.20 -23.44 0.52
CA PHE A 430 -16.54 -22.03 0.61
C PHE A 430 -16.82 -21.42 -0.78
N ILE A 431 -18.09 -21.11 -1.07
CA ILE A 431 -18.50 -20.51 -2.35
C ILE A 431 -18.53 -18.97 -2.24
N LEU A 432 -17.57 -18.30 -2.87
CA LEU A 432 -17.47 -16.83 -2.84
C LEU A 432 -18.71 -16.13 -3.40
N ARG A 433 -19.30 -16.65 -4.48
CA ARG A 433 -20.48 -16.04 -5.13
C ARG A 433 -21.66 -15.90 -4.17
N SER A 434 -21.92 -16.96 -3.40
CA SER A 434 -22.98 -16.99 -2.39
C SER A 434 -22.69 -15.98 -1.28
N TYR A 435 -21.43 -15.90 -0.83
CA TYR A 435 -21.01 -14.94 0.19
C TYR A 435 -21.15 -13.49 -0.27
N VAL A 436 -20.72 -13.17 -1.51
CA VAL A 436 -20.85 -11.85 -2.13
C VAL A 436 -22.32 -11.43 -2.22
N THR A 437 -23.18 -12.34 -2.69
CA THR A 437 -24.62 -12.07 -2.86
C THR A 437 -25.31 -11.87 -1.51
N LYS A 438 -25.04 -12.75 -0.54
CA LYS A 438 -25.62 -12.68 0.82
C LYS A 438 -25.27 -11.37 1.53
N ASN A 439 -24.03 -10.91 1.38
CA ASN A 439 -23.53 -9.72 2.06
C ASN A 439 -23.57 -8.44 1.20
N LYS A 440 -24.16 -8.51 -0.01
CA LYS A 440 -24.27 -7.38 -0.97
C LYS A 440 -22.94 -6.68 -1.24
N LEU A 441 -21.87 -7.47 -1.35
CA LEU A 441 -20.51 -6.97 -1.57
C LEU A 441 -20.24 -6.74 -3.06
N THR A 442 -19.30 -5.85 -3.38
CA THR A 442 -18.89 -5.60 -4.77
C THR A 442 -17.41 -5.94 -4.96
N PRO A 443 -17.04 -6.89 -5.83
CA PRO A 443 -15.63 -7.23 -6.06
C PRO A 443 -14.92 -6.09 -6.80
N ILE A 444 -13.89 -5.51 -6.18
CA ILE A 444 -13.15 -4.34 -6.70
C ILE A 444 -11.68 -4.64 -7.02
N GLY A 445 -11.12 -5.71 -6.46
CA GLY A 445 -9.73 -6.06 -6.66
C GLY A 445 -9.52 -7.57 -6.61
N VAL A 446 -8.53 -8.04 -7.36
CA VAL A 446 -8.12 -9.45 -7.38
C VAL A 446 -6.62 -9.53 -7.61
N THR A 447 -6.00 -10.50 -6.98
CA THR A 447 -4.66 -10.99 -7.33
C THR A 447 -4.59 -12.47 -7.00
N MET A 448 -3.56 -13.16 -7.46
CA MET A 448 -3.42 -14.60 -7.20
C MET A 448 -1.96 -15.02 -7.14
N PHE A 449 -1.73 -16.19 -6.58
CA PHE A 449 -0.48 -16.94 -6.71
C PHE A 449 -0.80 -18.44 -6.74
N ARG A 450 0.19 -19.25 -7.08
CA ARG A 450 0.05 -20.71 -7.09
C ARG A 450 0.88 -21.35 -6.00
N SER A 451 0.39 -22.46 -5.47
CA SER A 451 1.12 -23.35 -4.57
C SER A 451 1.17 -24.74 -5.17
N GLU A 452 2.28 -25.43 -5.01
CA GLU A 452 2.43 -26.84 -5.39
C GLU A 452 3.18 -27.59 -4.30
N TRP A 453 3.13 -28.92 -4.35
CA TRP A 453 3.85 -29.74 -3.39
C TRP A 453 5.37 -29.52 -3.53
N ASP A 454 6.01 -29.15 -2.43
CA ASP A 454 7.46 -28.99 -2.31
C ASP A 454 8.03 -29.77 -1.11
N GLU A 455 9.35 -29.73 -0.93
CA GLU A 455 10.04 -30.38 0.20
C GLU A 455 9.62 -29.83 1.57
N GLY A 456 9.14 -28.58 1.62
CA GLY A 456 8.72 -27.91 2.83
C GLY A 456 7.28 -28.23 3.26
N THR A 457 6.45 -28.70 2.33
CA THR A 457 4.99 -28.78 2.49
C THR A 457 4.61 -29.68 3.65
N ALA A 458 5.21 -30.87 3.75
CA ALA A 458 4.95 -31.79 4.86
C ALA A 458 5.29 -31.17 6.24
N GLY A 459 6.36 -30.39 6.33
CA GLY A 459 6.75 -29.69 7.55
C GLY A 459 5.78 -28.57 7.92
N VAL A 460 5.31 -27.80 6.94
CA VAL A 460 4.31 -26.74 7.13
C VAL A 460 2.97 -27.33 7.58
N MET A 461 2.52 -28.41 6.94
CA MET A 461 1.29 -29.13 7.33
C MET A 461 1.37 -29.63 8.77
N LYS A 462 2.50 -30.23 9.17
CA LYS A 462 2.70 -30.69 10.55
C LYS A 462 2.65 -29.54 11.56
N ARG A 463 3.28 -28.40 11.28
CA ARG A 463 3.27 -27.22 12.17
C ARG A 463 1.88 -26.58 12.26
N ALA A 464 1.12 -26.62 11.17
CA ALA A 464 -0.24 -26.08 11.10
C ALA A 464 -1.32 -27.07 11.57
N GLY A 465 -0.96 -28.31 11.94
CA GLY A 465 -1.91 -29.35 12.36
C GLY A 465 -2.81 -29.87 11.23
N ILE A 466 -2.33 -29.80 9.98
CA ILE A 466 -3.07 -30.22 8.79
C ILE A 466 -2.76 -31.69 8.48
N GLU A 467 -3.80 -32.50 8.36
CA GLU A 467 -3.69 -33.92 8.00
C GLU A 467 -3.51 -34.13 6.49
N GLY A 468 -3.12 -35.34 6.09
CA GLY A 468 -3.00 -35.70 4.67
C GLY A 468 -1.64 -35.44 4.01
N ALA A 469 -0.59 -35.13 4.79
CA ALA A 469 0.78 -34.99 4.26
C ALA A 469 1.34 -36.30 3.66
N GLY A 470 0.87 -37.45 4.14
CA GLY A 470 1.22 -38.76 3.59
C GLY A 470 0.38 -39.19 2.38
N LEU A 471 -0.66 -38.44 2.04
CA LEU A 471 -1.56 -38.77 0.93
C LEU A 471 -0.93 -38.35 -0.39
N VAL A 472 -0.84 -39.31 -1.31
CA VAL A 472 -0.25 -39.11 -2.65
C VAL A 472 -1.29 -39.45 -3.70
N PHE A 473 -1.65 -38.46 -4.50
CA PHE A 473 -2.54 -38.65 -5.64
C PHE A 473 -1.76 -39.25 -6.81
N LYS A 474 -2.42 -40.14 -7.53
CA LYS A 474 -1.92 -40.71 -8.79
C LYS A 474 -2.95 -40.41 -9.87
N ARG A 475 -2.46 -40.17 -11.08
CA ARG A 475 -3.34 -40.01 -12.24
C ARG A 475 -4.11 -41.30 -12.47
N GLU A 476 -5.43 -41.18 -12.57
CA GLU A 476 -6.29 -42.30 -12.94
C GLU A 476 -5.91 -42.78 -14.35
N LYS A 477 -5.76 -44.10 -14.51
CA LYS A 477 -5.47 -44.69 -15.82
C LYS A 477 -6.79 -44.83 -16.57
N ALA A 478 -6.88 -44.25 -17.76
CA ALA A 478 -8.04 -44.43 -18.62
C ALA A 478 -8.29 -45.93 -18.85
N LEU A 479 -9.50 -46.40 -18.53
CA LEU A 479 -9.91 -47.76 -18.85
C LEU A 479 -9.83 -47.94 -20.37
N LYS A 480 -9.22 -49.04 -20.80
CA LYS A 480 -9.22 -49.39 -22.22
C LYS A 480 -10.67 -49.59 -22.66
N LEU A 481 -11.01 -49.09 -23.84
CA LEU A 481 -12.32 -49.35 -24.45
C LEU A 481 -12.56 -50.87 -24.46
N PRO A 482 -13.80 -51.33 -24.20
CA PRO A 482 -14.14 -52.74 -24.27
C PRO A 482 -13.72 -53.32 -25.62
N GLU A 483 -13.28 -54.59 -25.63
CA GLU A 483 -12.68 -55.23 -26.81
C GLU A 483 -13.56 -55.18 -28.07
N LYS A 484 -14.89 -55.16 -27.88
CA LYS A 484 -15.89 -54.99 -28.96
C LYS A 484 -15.76 -53.66 -29.73
N TYR A 485 -15.31 -52.60 -29.06
CA TYR A 485 -15.14 -51.25 -29.65
C TYR A 485 -13.68 -50.94 -29.97
N ARG A 486 -12.75 -51.87 -29.69
CA ARG A 486 -11.37 -51.75 -30.11
C ARG A 486 -11.32 -51.96 -31.62
N ARG A 487 -10.90 -50.93 -32.36
CA ARG A 487 -10.66 -51.03 -33.81
C ARG A 487 -9.69 -52.20 -34.02
N LYS A 488 -10.14 -53.28 -34.66
CA LYS A 488 -9.29 -54.43 -34.99
C LYS A 488 -8.20 -53.94 -35.93
N ASP A 489 -6.96 -54.35 -35.70
CA ASP A 489 -5.83 -53.95 -36.53
C ASP A 489 -6.14 -54.23 -38.01
N GLY A 490 -6.00 -53.21 -38.86
CA GLY A 490 -6.34 -53.25 -40.28
C GLY A 490 -5.53 -54.24 -41.13
N ALA A 491 -4.73 -55.10 -40.50
CA ALA A 491 -3.95 -56.16 -41.14
C ALA A 491 -4.83 -57.23 -41.83
N ARG A 492 -6.15 -57.27 -41.57
CA ARG A 492 -7.08 -58.19 -42.26
C ARG A 492 -7.64 -57.69 -43.61
N TYR A 493 -7.32 -56.46 -44.05
CA TYR A 493 -7.73 -55.93 -45.35
C TYR A 493 -6.55 -55.74 -46.32
N ARG A 494 -5.60 -56.68 -46.35
CA ARG A 494 -4.69 -56.88 -47.49
C ARG A 494 -4.98 -58.23 -48.13
N GLY A 495 -5.74 -58.20 -49.21
CA GLY A 495 -6.21 -59.33 -50.01
C GLY A 495 -7.63 -58.99 -50.46
N PHE A 496 -7.92 -58.67 -51.72
CA PHE A 496 -7.43 -59.22 -52.97
C PHE A 496 -7.08 -58.09 -53.95
N LYS A 497 -5.97 -58.24 -54.69
CA LYS A 497 -5.70 -57.53 -55.93
C LYS A 497 -5.68 -58.56 -57.05
#